data_AF-A0A1I4BD14-F1
#
_entry.id   AF-A0A1I4BD14-F1
#
_cell.length_a   1.000
_cell.length_b   1.000
_cell.length_c   1.000
_cell.angle_alpha   90.00
_cell.angle_beta   90.00
_cell.angle_gamma   90.00
#
_symmetry.space_group_name_H-M   'P 1'
#
loop_
_entity.id
_entity.type
_entity.pdbx_description
1 polymer ?
#
loop_
_entity_poly.entity_id
_entity_poly.type
_entity_poly.pdbx_seq_one_letter_code
_entity_poly.pdbx_strand_id
1 'polypeptide(L)'
;MTQHNTRHRRTVLRTLASCTLALLAGCTGKATQTDETQGATGERNGVLNRVAIEQTTLVVELANDDPDVVNLIEPNGELWKSRDVATGVERVSFEIGTSYTPGEHRVLAVKDDESIAEVALTIRPQLEIVDVGLFRNHPEKPWEEVYGESETNRKKDGEAFVTIANSGTGPDTVTRLRFDGDLPNQSDDSRGSGLYGRKQAKILPTDSIDLYSSTYPFGPPLYEDEVRCSEAGTEGVFTVKIDSDVSGEGIEKQFAITYSGSEDFHDCDIEIKGVIDG
;
A
#
# COMPACT_ATOMS: atom_id res chain seq x y z
N MET A 1 -46.88 -46.17 -21.80
CA MET A 1 -45.43 -46.42 -21.93
C MET A 1 -44.99 -45.89 -23.28
N THR A 2 -44.43 -44.68 -23.29
CA THR A 2 -44.06 -43.91 -24.48
C THR A 2 -42.58 -44.16 -24.82
N GLN A 3 -42.40 -44.81 -25.97
CA GLN A 3 -41.53 -44.47 -27.10
C GLN A 3 -40.08 -43.95 -26.90
N HIS A 4 -39.18 -44.62 -27.65
CA HIS A 4 -38.14 -44.08 -28.58
C HIS A 4 -36.95 -43.30 -27.99
N ASN A 5 -35.75 -43.28 -28.57
CA ASN A 5 -35.12 -43.95 -29.71
C ASN A 5 -33.59 -43.80 -29.53
N THR A 6 -32.83 -44.71 -30.12
CA THR A 6 -31.36 -44.75 -30.13
C THR A 6 -30.69 -43.72 -31.04
N ARG A 7 -29.48 -43.31 -30.61
CA ARG A 7 -28.31 -42.79 -31.36
C ARG A 7 -28.41 -41.40 -32.02
N HIS A 8 -27.55 -40.49 -31.56
CA HIS A 8 -27.01 -39.43 -32.41
C HIS A 8 -25.48 -39.30 -32.28
N ARG A 9 -24.89 -38.90 -33.41
CA ARG A 9 -23.48 -38.98 -33.80
C ARG A 9 -22.68 -37.78 -33.28
N ARG A 10 -21.38 -38.01 -33.03
CA ARG A 10 -20.34 -37.00 -32.76
C ARG A 10 -20.25 -36.01 -33.94
N THR A 11 -20.23 -34.72 -33.63
CA THR A 11 -19.90 -33.65 -34.57
C THR A 11 -18.78 -32.82 -33.97
N VAL A 12 -17.62 -32.85 -34.61
CA VAL A 12 -16.45 -32.00 -34.35
C VAL A 12 -16.54 -30.82 -35.31
N LEU A 13 -16.53 -29.58 -34.80
CA LEU A 13 -16.24 -28.41 -35.62
C LEU A 13 -14.96 -27.74 -35.14
N ARG A 14 -13.97 -27.72 -36.04
CA ARG A 14 -12.82 -26.82 -36.03
C ARG A 14 -13.25 -25.53 -36.72
N THR A 15 -12.98 -24.37 -36.11
CA THR A 15 -12.99 -23.10 -36.83
C THR A 15 -11.80 -22.24 -36.38
N LEU A 16 -10.91 -21.95 -37.33
CA LEU A 16 -9.87 -20.93 -37.28
C LEU A 16 -10.40 -19.67 -37.97
N ALA A 17 -10.18 -18.49 -37.39
CA ALA A 17 -10.23 -17.16 -38.06
C ALA A 17 -9.69 -16.11 -37.07
N SER A 18 -8.42 -15.70 -37.17
CA SER A 18 -7.87 -14.60 -37.99
C SER A 18 -7.90 -13.24 -37.28
N CYS A 19 -6.70 -12.74 -36.97
CA CYS A 19 -6.38 -11.43 -36.44
C CYS A 19 -6.84 -10.29 -37.37
N THR A 20 -7.31 -9.20 -36.78
CA THR A 20 -7.32 -7.87 -37.42
C THR A 20 -6.72 -6.84 -36.45
N LEU A 21 -5.73 -6.10 -36.96
CA LEU A 21 -5.04 -4.99 -36.29
C LEU A 21 -5.97 -3.77 -36.27
N ALA A 22 -6.21 -3.21 -35.08
CA ALA A 22 -6.88 -1.91 -34.95
C ALA A 22 -5.84 -0.79 -35.00
N LEU A 23 -6.08 0.16 -35.91
CA LEU A 23 -5.32 1.39 -36.10
C LEU A 23 -5.60 2.35 -34.92
N LEU A 24 -4.56 2.78 -34.20
CA LEU A 24 -4.67 3.87 -33.22
C LEU A 24 -4.68 5.21 -33.97
N ALA A 25 -5.83 5.88 -33.97
CA ALA A 25 -5.96 7.28 -34.35
C ALA A 25 -5.50 8.16 -33.18
N GLY A 26 -4.50 9.01 -33.43
CA GLY A 26 -4.06 10.04 -32.51
C GLY A 26 -5.05 11.21 -32.50
N CYS A 27 -5.70 11.45 -31.36
CA CYS A 27 -6.43 12.68 -31.08
C CYS A 27 -5.61 13.54 -30.13
N THR A 28 -5.07 14.62 -30.68
CA THR A 28 -4.54 15.77 -29.95
C THR A 28 -5.64 16.44 -29.13
N GLY A 29 -5.48 16.48 -27.81
CA GLY A 29 -6.42 17.10 -26.88
C GLY A 29 -5.71 17.78 -25.71
N LYS A 30 -5.44 19.07 -25.88
CA LYS A 30 -5.44 20.16 -24.89
C LYS A 30 -5.20 19.76 -23.42
N ALA A 31 -3.99 20.09 -22.94
CA ALA A 31 -3.63 20.06 -21.52
C ALA A 31 -4.66 20.82 -20.69
N THR A 32 -5.39 20.05 -19.86
CA THR A 32 -6.17 20.60 -18.75
C THR A 32 -5.41 20.18 -17.50
N GLN A 33 -4.97 21.18 -16.76
CA GLN A 33 -4.21 21.05 -15.53
C GLN A 33 -5.07 20.27 -14.52
N THR A 34 -4.72 19.01 -14.29
CA THR A 34 -5.28 18.19 -13.22
C THR A 34 -4.52 18.51 -11.94
N ASP A 35 -5.16 19.23 -11.02
CA ASP A 35 -4.80 19.13 -9.60
C ASP A 35 -5.27 17.74 -9.14
N GLU A 36 -4.39 16.76 -9.30
CA GLU A 36 -4.66 15.38 -8.95
C GLU A 36 -4.61 15.22 -7.42
N THR A 37 -5.75 15.44 -6.76
CA THR A 37 -5.98 14.82 -5.45
C THR A 37 -6.32 13.34 -5.71
N GLN A 38 -5.28 12.51 -5.82
CA GLN A 38 -5.42 11.08 -6.07
C GLN A 38 -5.81 10.36 -4.77
N GLY A 39 -7.08 10.01 -4.66
CA GLY A 39 -7.70 9.26 -3.57
C GLY A 39 -9.01 8.66 -4.07
N ALA A 40 -9.72 7.90 -3.24
CA ALA A 40 -11.03 7.38 -3.64
C ALA A 40 -11.93 8.54 -4.14
N THR A 41 -12.59 8.41 -5.30
CA THR A 41 -13.58 9.39 -5.78
C THR A 41 -14.92 8.72 -6.10
N GLY A 42 -16.01 9.30 -5.62
CA GLY A 42 -17.37 8.84 -5.92
C GLY A 42 -17.95 9.53 -7.15
N GLU A 43 -18.94 8.89 -7.79
CA GLU A 43 -19.65 9.48 -8.92
C GLU A 43 -20.45 10.73 -8.50
N ARG A 44 -20.58 11.71 -9.40
CA ARG A 44 -21.32 12.94 -9.13
C ARG A 44 -22.82 12.66 -9.08
N ASN A 45 -23.50 13.20 -8.09
CA ASN A 45 -24.95 13.09 -7.98
C ASN A 45 -25.55 14.44 -7.57
N GLY A 46 -25.99 15.25 -8.55
CA GLY A 46 -26.78 16.48 -8.37
C GLY A 46 -26.30 17.40 -7.24
N VAL A 47 -26.75 17.11 -6.02
CA VAL A 47 -26.41 17.74 -4.73
C VAL A 47 -24.95 17.50 -4.29
N LEU A 48 -24.41 16.30 -4.54
CA LEU A 48 -23.06 15.87 -4.21
C LEU A 48 -22.18 16.00 -5.46
N ASN A 49 -21.53 17.15 -5.61
CA ASN A 49 -20.70 17.51 -6.77
C ASN A 49 -19.40 16.70 -6.87
N ARG A 50 -18.80 16.38 -5.72
CA ARG A 50 -17.59 15.56 -5.62
C ARG A 50 -17.52 14.95 -4.23
N VAL A 51 -17.19 13.67 -4.15
CA VAL A 51 -16.83 13.00 -2.91
C VAL A 51 -15.45 12.40 -3.13
N ALA A 52 -14.46 12.83 -2.35
CA ALA A 52 -13.08 12.39 -2.53
C ALA A 52 -12.33 12.20 -1.21
N ILE A 53 -11.32 11.34 -1.20
CA ILE A 53 -10.31 11.31 -0.13
C ILE A 53 -9.19 12.29 -0.47
N GLU A 54 -8.98 13.26 0.41
CA GLU A 54 -7.85 14.17 0.36
C GLU A 54 -6.98 13.91 1.59
N GLN A 55 -5.80 13.33 1.37
CA GLN A 55 -4.91 12.85 2.42
C GLN A 55 -5.59 11.83 3.36
N THR A 56 -6.06 12.28 4.54
CA THR A 56 -6.75 11.47 5.55
C THR A 56 -8.16 11.96 5.86
N THR A 57 -8.71 12.79 4.97
CA THR A 57 -9.99 13.46 5.15
C THR A 57 -10.89 13.11 3.98
N LEU A 58 -12.12 12.69 4.26
CA LEU A 58 -13.15 12.59 3.24
C LEU A 58 -13.77 13.98 3.05
N VAL A 59 -13.71 14.47 1.81
CA VAL A 59 -14.19 15.78 1.40
C VAL A 59 -15.41 15.59 0.52
N VAL A 60 -16.46 16.35 0.82
CA VAL A 60 -17.69 16.43 0.05
C VAL A 60 -17.84 17.86 -0.47
N GLU A 61 -17.85 18.04 -1.77
CA GLU A 61 -18.24 19.29 -2.42
C GLU A 61 -19.73 19.22 -2.75
N LEU A 62 -20.48 20.23 -2.33
CA LEU A 62 -21.92 20.33 -2.48
C LEU A 62 -22.27 21.21 -3.69
N ALA A 63 -23.43 20.96 -4.28
CA ALA A 63 -24.08 21.87 -5.21
C ALA A 63 -25.06 22.80 -4.46
N ASN A 64 -25.72 23.69 -5.19
CA ASN A 64 -26.62 24.71 -4.63
C ASN A 64 -27.90 24.16 -3.97
N ASP A 65 -28.18 22.87 -4.09
CA ASP A 65 -29.31 22.22 -3.42
C ASP A 65 -28.90 21.91 -1.98
N ASP A 66 -28.81 22.95 -1.16
CA ASP A 66 -28.35 22.91 0.24
C ASP A 66 -29.06 21.77 1.02
N PRO A 67 -28.34 20.68 1.37
CA PRO A 67 -28.84 19.70 2.32
C PRO A 67 -28.83 20.30 3.73
N ASP A 68 -29.61 19.72 4.65
CA ASP A 68 -29.52 20.08 6.07
C ASP A 68 -28.35 19.33 6.73
N VAL A 69 -28.11 18.09 6.30
CA VAL A 69 -27.12 17.18 6.90
C VAL A 69 -26.44 16.34 5.82
N VAL A 70 -25.14 16.09 5.99
CA VAL A 70 -24.40 15.06 5.26
C VAL A 70 -23.99 13.95 6.23
N ASN A 71 -24.38 12.72 5.90
CA ASN A 71 -24.07 11.52 6.66
C ASN A 71 -23.05 10.66 5.93
N LEU A 72 -22.07 10.14 6.67
CA LEU A 72 -21.12 9.14 6.21
C LEU A 72 -21.47 7.79 6.84
N ILE A 73 -21.75 6.82 5.99
CA ILE A 73 -22.17 5.47 6.37
C ILE A 73 -21.01 4.50 6.14
N GLU A 74 -20.74 3.64 7.11
CA GLU A 74 -19.71 2.59 7.03
C GLU A 74 -20.15 1.43 6.12
N PRO A 75 -19.23 0.54 5.71
CA PRO A 75 -19.56 -0.63 4.88
C PRO A 75 -20.57 -1.59 5.49
N ASN A 76 -20.75 -1.61 6.82
CA ASN A 76 -21.76 -2.41 7.49
C ASN A 76 -23.18 -1.79 7.44
N GLY A 77 -23.32 -0.59 6.88
CA GLY A 77 -24.58 0.15 6.77
C GLY A 77 -24.90 1.06 7.95
N GLU A 78 -24.04 1.14 8.98
CA GLU A 78 -24.23 2.00 10.14
C GLU A 78 -23.77 3.44 9.88
N LEU A 79 -24.44 4.41 10.53
CA LEU A 79 -24.02 5.80 10.51
C LEU A 79 -22.69 5.96 11.26
N TRP A 80 -21.65 6.39 10.55
CA TRP A 80 -20.34 6.61 11.15
C TRP A 80 -20.18 8.02 11.71
N LYS A 81 -20.44 9.01 10.84
CA LYS A 81 -20.24 10.44 11.12
C LYS A 81 -21.33 11.24 10.44
N SER A 82 -21.64 12.39 11.02
CA SER A 82 -22.66 13.31 10.50
C SER A 82 -22.18 14.75 10.62
N ARG A 83 -22.61 15.60 9.68
CA ARG A 83 -22.27 17.02 9.62
C ARG A 83 -23.50 17.82 9.21
N ASP A 84 -23.88 18.77 10.06
CA ASP A 84 -24.85 19.79 9.70
C ASP A 84 -24.27 20.71 8.62
N VAL A 85 -25.11 21.13 7.67
CA VAL A 85 -24.74 22.00 6.57
C VAL A 85 -25.52 23.30 6.70
N ALA A 86 -24.81 24.39 6.92
CA ALA A 86 -25.41 25.72 6.90
C ALA A 86 -25.67 26.15 5.45
N THR A 87 -26.69 26.99 5.24
CA THR A 87 -27.01 27.59 3.94
C THR A 87 -25.78 28.23 3.29
N GLY A 88 -25.54 27.92 2.02
CA GLY A 88 -24.40 28.43 1.25
C GLY A 88 -23.05 27.79 1.56
N VAL A 89 -23.00 26.70 2.34
CA VAL A 89 -21.77 25.89 2.50
C VAL A 89 -21.59 25.00 1.27
N GLU A 90 -20.49 25.20 0.56
CA GLU A 90 -20.15 24.43 -0.65
C GLU A 90 -19.28 23.21 -0.38
N ARG A 91 -18.75 23.06 0.85
CA ARG A 91 -17.79 21.99 1.19
C ARG A 91 -17.92 21.53 2.63
N VAL A 92 -17.97 20.21 2.81
CA VAL A 92 -18.04 19.52 4.10
C VAL A 92 -16.89 18.51 4.18
N SER A 93 -16.34 18.31 5.38
CA SER A 93 -15.25 17.36 5.59
C SER A 93 -15.44 16.45 6.81
N PHE A 94 -14.93 15.23 6.66
CA PHE A 94 -14.89 14.20 7.67
C PHE A 94 -13.45 13.74 7.88
N GLU A 95 -12.91 13.94 9.08
CA GLU A 95 -11.63 13.35 9.48
C GLU A 95 -11.83 11.85 9.67
N ILE A 96 -11.31 11.06 8.72
CA ILE A 96 -11.38 9.60 8.72
C ILE A 96 -10.10 8.95 9.24
N GLY A 97 -8.96 9.65 9.14
CA GLY A 97 -7.67 9.16 9.63
C GLY A 97 -7.32 7.81 9.01
N THR A 98 -6.85 6.89 9.85
CA THR A 98 -6.58 5.48 9.53
C THR A 98 -7.37 4.55 10.45
N SER A 99 -8.56 5.00 10.89
CA SER A 99 -9.44 4.26 11.81
C SER A 99 -10.79 3.92 11.17
N TYR A 100 -10.89 3.98 9.85
CA TYR A 100 -12.09 3.63 9.09
C TYR A 100 -12.16 2.12 8.87
N THR A 101 -13.37 1.60 8.69
CA THR A 101 -13.58 0.21 8.29
C THR A 101 -13.35 0.07 6.78
N PRO A 102 -12.33 -0.67 6.28
CA PRO A 102 -12.04 -0.71 4.84
C PRO A 102 -13.15 -1.37 4.01
N GLY A 103 -13.66 -0.66 2.99
CA GLY A 103 -14.76 -1.12 2.14
C GLY A 103 -15.53 0.02 1.47
N GLU A 104 -16.70 -0.29 0.94
CA GLU A 104 -17.61 0.69 0.33
C GLU A 104 -18.31 1.52 1.41
N HIS A 105 -18.01 2.81 1.45
CA HIS A 105 -18.72 3.78 2.27
C HIS A 105 -19.76 4.50 1.43
N ARG A 106 -20.77 5.08 2.07
CA ARG A 106 -21.82 5.83 1.38
C ARG A 106 -21.97 7.21 2.02
N VAL A 107 -21.96 8.23 1.19
CA VAL A 107 -22.23 9.62 1.58
C VAL A 107 -23.66 9.94 1.20
N LEU A 108 -24.48 10.29 2.20
CA LEU A 108 -25.89 10.62 2.06
C LEU A 108 -26.11 12.10 2.36
N ALA A 109 -26.69 12.83 1.42
CA ALA A 109 -27.22 14.17 1.64
C ALA A 109 -28.69 14.07 2.06
N VAL A 110 -29.04 14.69 3.18
CA VAL A 110 -30.39 14.62 3.78
C VAL A 110 -30.97 16.02 3.91
N LYS A 111 -32.25 16.16 3.57
CA LYS A 111 -33.01 17.40 3.72
C LYS A 111 -34.43 17.08 4.18
N ASP A 112 -34.94 17.80 5.17
CA ASP A 112 -36.27 17.55 5.76
C ASP A 112 -36.48 16.07 6.15
N ASP A 113 -35.44 15.44 6.74
CA ASP A 113 -35.38 14.01 7.10
C ASP A 113 -35.46 13.00 5.92
N GLU A 114 -35.39 13.47 4.67
CA GLU A 114 -35.38 12.63 3.47
C GLU A 114 -34.02 12.63 2.76
N SER A 115 -33.58 11.47 2.28
CA SER A 115 -32.36 11.37 1.46
C SER A 115 -32.61 11.96 0.08
N ILE A 116 -31.83 12.98 -0.30
CA ILE A 116 -31.94 13.68 -1.58
C ILE A 116 -30.81 13.31 -2.55
N ALA A 117 -29.68 12.80 -2.05
CA ALA A 117 -28.60 12.26 -2.87
C ALA A 117 -27.77 11.24 -2.10
N GLU A 118 -27.19 10.30 -2.84
CA GLU A 118 -26.29 9.28 -2.33
C GLU A 118 -25.12 9.09 -3.30
N VAL A 119 -23.92 8.94 -2.75
CA VAL A 119 -22.70 8.58 -3.50
C VAL A 119 -21.96 7.50 -2.75
N ALA A 120 -21.66 6.39 -3.44
CA ALA A 120 -20.82 5.31 -2.91
C ALA A 120 -19.34 5.56 -3.22
N LEU A 121 -18.47 5.14 -2.31
CA LEU A 121 -17.02 5.31 -2.38
C LEU A 121 -16.29 4.15 -1.72
N THR A 122 -15.47 3.42 -2.47
CA THR A 122 -14.60 2.39 -1.87
C THR A 122 -13.36 3.03 -1.25
N ILE A 123 -13.21 2.90 0.07
CA ILE A 123 -12.04 3.36 0.82
C ILE A 123 -11.32 2.11 1.35
N ARG A 124 -10.18 1.77 0.75
CA ARG A 124 -9.36 0.63 1.19
C ARG A 124 -7.89 0.86 0.78
N PRO A 125 -6.92 0.64 1.67
CA PRO A 125 -5.52 0.63 1.29
C PRO A 125 -5.16 -0.68 0.58
N GLN A 126 -4.17 -0.64 -0.29
CA GLN A 126 -3.56 -1.82 -0.91
C GLN A 126 -2.06 -1.66 -0.84
N LEU A 127 -1.50 -2.10 0.30
CA LEU A 127 -0.08 -1.97 0.57
C LEU A 127 0.70 -3.10 -0.10
N GLU A 128 1.86 -2.77 -0.67
CA GLU A 128 2.82 -3.73 -1.21
C GLU A 128 4.24 -3.35 -0.77
N ILE A 129 5.05 -4.35 -0.42
CA ILE A 129 6.50 -4.20 -0.29
C ILE A 129 7.10 -4.24 -1.70
N VAL A 130 7.61 -3.10 -2.17
CA VAL A 130 8.09 -3.00 -3.56
C VAL A 130 9.61 -3.07 -3.67
N ASP A 131 10.33 -2.72 -2.60
CA ASP A 131 11.79 -2.76 -2.58
C ASP A 131 12.34 -2.95 -1.16
N VAL A 132 13.56 -3.48 -1.07
CA VAL A 132 14.33 -3.61 0.16
C VAL A 132 15.81 -3.47 -0.15
N GLY A 133 16.51 -2.69 0.65
CA GLY A 133 17.92 -2.45 0.43
C GLY A 133 18.67 -1.99 1.66
N LEU A 134 19.98 -1.87 1.51
CA LEU A 134 20.92 -1.43 2.54
C LEU A 134 21.87 -0.37 1.98
N PHE A 135 22.51 0.38 2.88
CA PHE A 135 23.40 1.50 2.54
C PHE A 135 24.39 1.18 1.42
N ARG A 136 25.12 0.06 1.52
CA ARG A 136 26.20 -0.31 0.58
C ARG A 136 25.70 -0.54 -0.84
N ASN A 137 24.44 -0.95 -1.00
CA ASN A 137 23.86 -1.26 -2.31
C ASN A 137 23.01 -0.10 -2.85
N HIS A 138 22.60 0.83 -1.97
CA HIS A 138 21.76 1.98 -2.30
C HIS A 138 22.32 3.28 -1.71
N PRO A 139 23.56 3.68 -2.04
CA PRO A 139 24.20 4.86 -1.45
C PRO A 139 23.47 6.18 -1.79
N GLU A 140 22.59 6.16 -2.79
CA GLU A 140 21.79 7.30 -3.23
C GLU A 140 20.66 7.70 -2.27
N LYS A 141 20.25 6.82 -1.34
CA LYS A 141 19.20 7.13 -0.37
C LYS A 141 19.70 8.17 0.66
N PRO A 142 18.80 8.95 1.29
CA PRO A 142 19.15 10.02 2.24
C PRO A 142 19.57 9.50 3.62
N TRP A 143 20.54 8.58 3.68
CA TRP A 143 20.96 7.91 4.91
C TRP A 143 21.42 8.87 5.99
N GLU A 144 22.23 9.89 5.65
CA GLU A 144 22.74 10.87 6.61
C GLU A 144 21.62 11.75 7.20
N GLU A 145 20.57 12.05 6.43
CA GLU A 145 19.42 12.81 6.92
C GLU A 145 18.56 11.97 7.88
N VAL A 146 18.52 10.65 7.65
CA VAL A 146 17.71 9.72 8.44
C VAL A 146 18.44 9.26 9.70
N TYR A 147 19.64 8.69 9.55
CA TYR A 147 20.42 8.09 10.64
C TYR A 147 21.42 9.05 11.28
N GLY A 148 21.67 10.21 10.67
CA GLY A 148 22.76 11.11 11.03
C GLY A 148 24.09 10.70 10.39
N GLU A 149 25.15 11.45 10.69
CA GLU A 149 26.51 11.07 10.28
C GLU A 149 26.90 9.74 10.94
N SER A 150 26.88 8.66 10.16
CA SER A 150 27.42 7.37 10.59
C SER A 150 28.94 7.38 10.40
N GLU A 151 29.65 7.84 11.44
CA GLU A 151 31.13 7.92 11.46
C GLU A 151 31.82 6.54 11.35
N THR A 152 31.11 5.44 11.61
CA THR A 152 31.66 4.08 11.55
C THR A 152 30.98 3.23 10.49
N ASN A 153 31.80 2.55 9.66
CA ASN A 153 31.32 1.60 8.64
C ASN A 153 30.41 0.53 9.26
N ARG A 154 30.72 0.06 10.47
CA ARG A 154 29.93 -0.95 11.20
C ARG A 154 28.45 -0.58 11.38
N LYS A 155 28.11 0.71 11.52
CA LYS A 155 26.70 1.14 11.60
C LYS A 155 26.07 1.20 10.21
N LYS A 156 26.79 1.77 9.24
CA LYS A 156 26.36 1.88 7.84
C LYS A 156 26.03 0.52 7.24
N ASP A 157 26.81 -0.52 7.54
CA ASP A 157 26.62 -1.87 6.99
C ASP A 157 25.26 -2.49 7.35
N GLY A 158 24.68 -2.09 8.50
CA GLY A 158 23.39 -2.59 8.96
C GLY A 158 22.19 -1.69 8.63
N GLU A 159 22.41 -0.48 8.12
CA GLU A 159 21.34 0.46 7.78
C GLU A 159 20.53 -0.07 6.60
N ALA A 160 19.21 -0.19 6.80
CA ALA A 160 18.31 -0.82 5.85
C ALA A 160 17.05 0.02 5.64
N PHE A 161 16.54 0.02 4.41
CA PHE A 161 15.24 0.56 4.07
C PHE A 161 14.34 -0.50 3.45
N VAL A 162 13.03 -0.29 3.57
CA VAL A 162 11.99 -1.01 2.85
C VAL A 162 11.09 0.01 2.20
N THR A 163 10.94 -0.05 0.88
CA THR A 163 9.98 0.79 0.17
C THR A 163 8.63 0.08 0.16
N ILE A 164 7.60 0.79 0.59
CA ILE A 164 6.22 0.34 0.52
C ILE A 164 5.41 1.26 -0.38
N ALA A 165 4.50 0.70 -1.16
CA ALA A 165 3.57 1.44 -2.01
C ALA A 165 2.13 1.17 -1.56
N ASN A 166 1.26 2.17 -1.66
CA ASN A 166 -0.17 2.02 -1.46
C ASN A 166 -0.88 2.28 -2.78
N SER A 167 -1.21 1.20 -3.51
CA SER A 167 -2.00 1.29 -4.74
C SER A 167 -3.50 1.49 -4.50
N GLY A 168 -3.91 1.49 -3.23
CA GLY A 168 -5.29 1.61 -2.81
C GLY A 168 -5.81 3.03 -2.79
N THR A 169 -7.08 3.13 -2.45
CA THR A 169 -7.85 4.38 -2.45
C THR A 169 -7.98 4.99 -1.06
N GLY A 170 -7.64 4.23 -0.02
CA GLY A 170 -7.67 4.64 1.39
C GLY A 170 -6.26 4.81 1.98
N PRO A 171 -6.06 5.76 2.90
CA PRO A 171 -4.79 5.94 3.59
C PRO A 171 -4.57 4.85 4.63
N ASP A 172 -3.31 4.58 4.97
CA ASP A 172 -2.95 3.65 6.05
C ASP A 172 -1.81 4.22 6.90
N THR A 173 -1.57 3.62 8.06
CA THR A 173 -0.45 3.91 8.94
C THR A 173 0.27 2.60 9.23
N VAL A 174 1.53 2.49 8.78
CA VAL A 174 2.42 1.41 9.18
C VAL A 174 2.84 1.59 10.62
N THR A 175 2.68 0.53 11.40
CA THR A 175 2.97 0.51 12.83
C THR A 175 4.14 -0.39 13.19
N ARG A 176 4.43 -1.42 12.36
CA ARG A 176 5.59 -2.28 12.56
C ARG A 176 6.30 -2.64 11.27
N LEU A 177 7.63 -2.69 11.33
CA LEU A 177 8.54 -3.22 10.34
C LEU A 177 9.40 -4.30 11.01
N ARG A 178 9.37 -5.52 10.47
CA ARG A 178 10.10 -6.66 11.02
C ARG A 178 10.80 -7.42 9.91
N PHE A 179 11.89 -8.06 10.31
CA PHE A 179 12.74 -8.89 9.48
C PHE A 179 12.93 -10.24 10.14
N ASP A 180 12.86 -11.31 9.36
CA ASP A 180 12.90 -12.69 9.81
C ASP A 180 13.63 -13.59 8.79
N GLY A 181 14.10 -14.76 9.19
CA GLY A 181 14.83 -15.71 8.33
C GLY A 181 16.34 -15.54 8.36
N ASP A 182 17.02 -15.80 7.25
CA ASP A 182 18.49 -15.90 7.15
C ASP A 182 19.17 -14.51 7.18
N LEU A 183 19.03 -13.83 8.31
CA LEU A 183 19.58 -12.52 8.62
C LEU A 183 20.39 -12.58 9.91
N PRO A 184 21.47 -11.80 10.01
CA PRO A 184 22.19 -11.63 11.26
C PRO A 184 21.26 -11.13 12.37
N ASN A 185 20.55 -10.01 12.15
CA ASN A 185 19.73 -9.39 13.20
C ASN A 185 18.23 -9.55 12.91
N GLN A 186 17.69 -10.70 13.30
CA GLN A 186 16.24 -10.94 13.23
C GLN A 186 15.47 -10.02 14.20
N SER A 187 14.24 -9.69 13.86
CA SER A 187 13.41 -8.74 14.62
C SER A 187 11.93 -9.09 14.69
N ASP A 188 11.54 -10.32 14.31
CA ASP A 188 10.14 -10.76 14.34
C ASP A 188 9.51 -10.66 15.75
N ASP A 189 10.30 -11.01 16.77
CA ASP A 189 9.93 -10.96 18.19
C ASP A 189 10.32 -9.64 18.89
N SER A 190 10.80 -8.64 18.14
CA SER A 190 11.31 -7.41 18.74
C SER A 190 10.18 -6.58 19.37
N ARG A 191 10.45 -6.04 20.56
CA ARG A 191 9.53 -5.11 21.25
C ARG A 191 9.72 -3.70 20.68
N GLY A 192 8.95 -3.35 19.65
CA GLY A 192 8.98 -1.99 19.09
C GLY A 192 8.27 -1.90 17.73
N SER A 193 8.34 -0.71 17.12
CA SER A 193 7.88 -0.52 15.74
C SER A 193 8.88 -1.07 14.72
N GLY A 194 10.16 -1.23 15.08
CA GLY A 194 11.22 -1.52 14.12
C GLY A 194 11.51 -0.38 13.13
N LEU A 195 10.80 0.75 13.25
CA LEU A 195 10.96 1.95 12.43
C LEU A 195 11.96 2.90 13.09
N TYR A 196 12.96 3.36 12.32
CA TYR A 196 13.95 4.31 12.79
C TYR A 196 13.34 5.70 13.00
N GLY A 197 13.64 6.32 14.15
CA GLY A 197 13.26 7.70 14.47
C GLY A 197 11.77 7.95 14.68
N ARG A 198 10.89 6.96 14.47
CA ARG A 198 9.44 7.11 14.55
C ARG A 198 8.75 5.83 15.01
N LYS A 199 7.55 5.97 15.61
CA LYS A 199 6.74 4.82 16.05
C LYS A 199 5.82 4.29 14.95
N GLN A 200 5.48 5.13 13.99
CA GLN A 200 4.55 4.82 12.90
C GLN A 200 4.84 5.70 11.69
N ALA A 201 4.38 5.28 10.51
CA ALA A 201 4.54 6.00 9.26
C ALA A 201 3.22 5.99 8.48
N LYS A 202 2.69 7.17 8.15
CA LYS A 202 1.48 7.29 7.33
C LYS A 202 1.84 7.11 5.86
N ILE A 203 1.01 6.37 5.13
CA ILE A 203 1.08 6.23 3.68
C ILE A 203 -0.28 6.62 3.07
N LEU A 204 -0.25 7.57 2.14
CA LEU A 204 -1.45 8.08 1.48
C LEU A 204 -1.87 7.17 0.31
N PRO A 205 -3.10 7.29 -0.21
CA PRO A 205 -3.47 6.63 -1.46
C PRO A 205 -2.50 6.98 -2.60
N THR A 206 -2.19 6.02 -3.46
CA THR A 206 -1.28 6.15 -4.62
C THR A 206 0.16 6.58 -4.31
N ASP A 207 0.53 6.58 -3.03
CA ASP A 207 1.82 7.04 -2.54
C ASP A 207 2.82 5.89 -2.35
N SER A 208 4.10 6.23 -2.25
CA SER A 208 5.18 5.30 -1.94
C SER A 208 6.17 5.94 -0.97
N ILE A 209 6.56 5.21 0.08
CA ILE A 209 7.45 5.73 1.11
C ILE A 209 8.55 4.73 1.47
N ASP A 210 9.71 5.27 1.87
CA ASP A 210 10.79 4.49 2.46
C ASP A 210 10.62 4.39 3.99
N LEU A 211 10.65 3.17 4.48
CA LEU A 211 10.70 2.82 5.89
C LEU A 211 12.11 2.41 6.25
N TYR A 212 12.74 3.16 7.17
CA TYR A 212 14.09 2.85 7.63
C TYR A 212 14.05 2.00 8.89
N SER A 213 14.91 0.98 8.96
CA SER A 213 14.91 0.02 10.06
C SER A 213 15.68 0.53 11.28
N SER A 214 15.12 0.37 12.47
CA SER A 214 15.84 0.59 13.73
C SER A 214 16.57 -0.64 14.26
N THR A 215 16.42 -1.80 13.60
CA THR A 215 16.92 -3.10 14.08
C THR A 215 18.21 -3.54 13.40
N TYR A 216 18.64 -2.81 12.36
CA TYR A 216 19.87 -3.06 11.61
C TYR A 216 20.00 -4.51 11.12
N PRO A 217 19.03 -5.01 10.32
CA PRO A 217 18.89 -6.44 10.01
C PRO A 217 20.13 -7.07 9.37
N PHE A 218 20.87 -6.28 8.58
CA PHE A 218 22.11 -6.70 7.90
C PHE A 218 23.38 -6.28 8.63
N GLY A 219 23.27 -5.81 9.87
CA GLY A 219 24.44 -5.50 10.69
C GLY A 219 25.24 -6.77 11.05
N PRO A 220 26.44 -6.62 11.62
CA PRO A 220 27.22 -7.78 12.06
C PRO A 220 26.46 -8.61 13.09
N PRO A 221 26.64 -9.94 13.08
CA PRO A 221 25.94 -10.84 13.98
C PRO A 221 26.26 -10.53 15.45
N LEU A 222 25.25 -10.60 16.30
CA LEU A 222 25.32 -10.45 17.75
C LEU A 222 25.55 -11.79 18.45
N TYR A 223 25.15 -12.91 17.82
CA TYR A 223 25.28 -14.27 18.37
C TYR A 223 26.11 -15.19 17.45
N GLU A 224 26.63 -16.28 18.02
CA GLU A 224 27.57 -17.15 17.31
C GLU A 224 26.91 -18.03 16.23
N ASP A 225 25.61 -18.25 16.34
CA ASP A 225 24.75 -19.11 15.50
C ASP A 225 24.06 -18.37 14.36
N GLU A 226 24.23 -17.04 14.26
CA GLU A 226 23.66 -16.22 13.20
C GLU A 226 24.39 -16.37 11.87
N VAL A 227 23.74 -15.93 10.78
CA VAL A 227 24.27 -16.05 9.42
C VAL A 227 25.61 -15.35 9.27
N ARG A 228 26.55 -16.04 8.62
CA ARG A 228 27.91 -15.54 8.38
C ARG A 228 28.23 -15.42 6.91
N CYS A 229 29.08 -14.44 6.64
CA CYS A 229 29.71 -14.30 5.35
C CYS A 229 30.69 -15.43 5.08
N SER A 230 30.84 -15.80 3.81
CA SER A 230 31.85 -16.76 3.38
C SER A 230 32.47 -16.30 2.06
N GLU A 231 33.74 -16.63 1.80
CA GLU A 231 34.36 -16.27 0.52
C GLU A 231 33.63 -16.89 -0.69
N ALA A 232 33.12 -18.12 -0.53
CA ALA A 232 32.43 -18.85 -1.59
C ALA A 232 30.98 -18.39 -1.82
N GLY A 233 30.38 -17.68 -0.87
CA GLY A 233 28.98 -17.29 -0.89
C GLY A 233 28.08 -18.23 -0.08
N THR A 234 27.30 -17.65 0.83
CA THR A 234 26.23 -18.33 1.58
C THR A 234 24.89 -17.81 1.08
N GLU A 235 24.06 -18.69 0.52
CA GLU A 235 22.68 -18.36 0.13
C GLU A 235 21.75 -18.43 1.33
N GLY A 236 20.72 -17.57 1.33
CA GLY A 236 19.67 -17.57 2.33
C GLY A 236 18.39 -16.95 1.82
N VAL A 237 17.36 -17.01 2.67
CA VAL A 237 16.05 -16.40 2.44
C VAL A 237 15.62 -15.64 3.68
N PHE A 238 15.14 -14.42 3.48
CA PHE A 238 14.56 -13.62 4.56
C PHE A 238 13.18 -13.09 4.19
N THR A 239 12.40 -12.77 5.21
CA THR A 239 11.05 -12.23 5.07
C THR A 239 10.99 -10.84 5.69
N VAL A 240 10.44 -9.88 4.96
CA VAL A 240 10.03 -8.58 5.51
C VAL A 240 8.55 -8.65 5.84
N LYS A 241 8.17 -8.24 7.06
CA LYS A 241 6.79 -8.20 7.53
C LYS A 241 6.41 -6.78 7.97
N ILE A 242 5.29 -6.27 7.47
CA ILE A 242 4.77 -4.93 7.75
C ILE A 242 3.37 -5.04 8.37
N ASP A 243 3.19 -4.48 9.56
CA ASP A 243 1.85 -4.32 10.13
C ASP A 243 1.37 -2.88 9.98
N SER A 244 0.06 -2.71 9.82
CA SER A 244 -0.58 -1.41 9.64
C SER A 244 -1.91 -1.34 10.39
N ASP A 245 -2.44 -0.12 10.55
CA ASP A 245 -3.70 0.10 11.26
C ASP A 245 -4.91 -0.46 10.50
N VAL A 246 -4.93 -0.32 9.17
CA VAL A 246 -6.13 -0.62 8.37
C VAL A 246 -6.01 -1.95 7.61
N SER A 247 -4.85 -2.28 7.03
CA SER A 247 -4.70 -3.46 6.17
C SER A 247 -4.81 -4.82 6.89
N GLY A 248 -5.13 -4.85 8.19
CA GLY A 248 -5.47 -6.09 8.90
C GLY A 248 -4.27 -7.01 9.09
N GLU A 249 -4.34 -8.23 8.53
CA GLU A 249 -3.19 -9.16 8.50
C GLU A 249 -2.07 -8.48 7.71
N GLY A 250 -0.97 -8.17 8.39
CA GLY A 250 0.15 -7.42 7.82
C GLY A 250 0.65 -8.01 6.49
N ILE A 251 1.26 -7.18 5.66
CA ILE A 251 1.84 -7.64 4.39
C ILE A 251 3.22 -8.24 4.64
N GLU A 252 3.56 -9.29 3.92
CA GLU A 252 4.88 -9.90 3.97
C GLU A 252 5.42 -10.19 2.58
N LYS A 253 6.74 -10.18 2.45
CA LYS A 253 7.43 -10.50 1.19
C LYS A 253 8.76 -11.16 1.47
N GLN A 254 9.04 -12.23 0.74
CA GLN A 254 10.26 -13.01 0.86
C GLN A 254 11.29 -12.61 -0.19
N PHE A 255 12.56 -12.63 0.21
CA PHE A 255 13.67 -12.22 -0.60
C PHE A 255 14.81 -13.23 -0.50
N ALA A 256 15.44 -13.52 -1.64
CA ALA A 256 16.69 -14.27 -1.67
C ALA A 256 17.86 -13.34 -1.33
N ILE A 257 18.81 -13.83 -0.55
CA ILE A 257 20.00 -13.11 -0.14
C ILE A 257 21.25 -13.97 -0.33
N THR A 258 22.39 -13.32 -0.56
CA THR A 258 23.70 -13.97 -0.61
C THR A 258 24.72 -13.14 0.15
N TYR A 259 25.51 -13.82 0.99
CA TYR A 259 26.61 -13.24 1.76
C TYR A 259 27.93 -13.80 1.23
N SER A 260 28.76 -12.97 0.60
CA SER A 260 29.96 -13.44 -0.12
C SER A 260 31.17 -12.52 0.02
N GLY A 261 32.32 -12.93 -0.54
CA GLY A 261 33.48 -12.05 -0.72
C GLY A 261 34.47 -11.99 0.44
N SER A 262 34.04 -12.34 1.66
CA SER A 262 34.92 -12.37 2.85
C SER A 262 34.39 -13.32 3.94
N GLU A 263 35.28 -13.74 4.85
CA GLU A 263 34.88 -14.32 6.13
C GLU A 263 34.61 -13.24 7.19
N ASP A 264 35.16 -12.03 7.01
CA ASP A 264 34.85 -10.88 7.86
C ASP A 264 33.54 -10.25 7.39
N PHE A 265 32.58 -10.13 8.31
CA PHE A 265 31.28 -9.56 8.01
C PHE A 265 31.37 -8.08 7.57
N HIS A 266 32.40 -7.35 8.00
CA HIS A 266 32.63 -5.97 7.57
C HIS A 266 32.96 -5.84 6.08
N ASP A 267 33.69 -6.81 5.56
CA ASP A 267 34.08 -6.85 4.15
C ASP A 267 33.13 -7.73 3.32
N CYS A 268 32.01 -8.16 3.92
CA CYS A 268 31.03 -9.02 3.26
C CYS A 268 30.29 -8.26 2.17
N ASP A 269 30.19 -8.86 0.99
CA ASP A 269 29.28 -8.42 -0.05
C ASP A 269 27.91 -9.08 0.17
N ILE A 270 26.92 -8.25 0.49
CA ILE A 270 25.54 -8.66 0.75
C ILE A 270 24.70 -8.32 -0.47
N GLU A 271 24.19 -9.33 -1.18
CA GLU A 271 23.37 -9.15 -2.38
C GLU A 271 21.94 -9.64 -2.13
N ILE A 272 20.96 -8.79 -2.35
CA ILE A 272 19.53 -9.14 -2.33
C ILE A 272 19.10 -9.43 -3.77
N LYS A 273 18.81 -10.69 -4.08
CA LYS A 273 18.64 -11.19 -5.47
C LYS A 273 17.21 -11.07 -6.00
N GLY A 274 16.29 -10.52 -5.21
CA GLY A 274 14.91 -10.23 -5.61
C GLY A 274 13.88 -11.07 -4.85
N VAL A 275 12.62 -10.87 -5.24
CA VAL A 275 11.44 -11.46 -4.61
C VAL A 275 11.37 -12.95 -4.93
N ILE A 276 11.11 -13.77 -3.91
CA ILE A 276 10.76 -15.17 -4.10
C ILE A 276 9.23 -15.24 -4.16
N ASP A 277 8.69 -15.36 -5.37
CA ASP A 277 7.27 -15.66 -5.55
C ASP A 277 7.05 -17.15 -5.20
N GLY A 278 6.27 -17.40 -4.15
CA GLY A 278 5.88 -18.74 -3.69
C GLY A 278 4.82 -19.40 -4.56
#